data_AF-H7FUD3-F1
#
_entry.id   AF-H7FUD3-F1
#
_cell.length_a   1.000
_cell.length_b   1.000
_cell.length_c   1.000
_cell.angle_alpha   90.00
_cell.angle_beta   90.00
_cell.angle_gamma   90.00
#
_symmetry.space_group_name_H-M   'P 1'
#
loop_
_entity.id
_entity.type
_entity.pdbx_description
1 polymer ?
#
loop_
_entity_poly.entity_id
_entity_poly.type
_entity_poly.pdbx_seq_one_letter_code
_entity_poly.pdbx_strand_id
1 'polypeptide(L)' 'MKILMYSVYDFDRPFIENAIHGKHQLEYTQQALNEDTLKPAEGYEGICENELN' A
#
# COMPACT_ATOMS: atom_id res chain seq x y z
N MET A 1 -12.16 3.62 3.17
CA MET A 1 -11.68 2.84 2.02
C MET A 1 -10.54 1.95 2.48
N LYS A 2 -10.58 0.67 2.10
CA LYS A 2 -9.51 -0.30 2.30
C LYS A 2 -8.55 -0.24 1.11
N ILE A 3 -7.28 0.08 1.37
CA ILE A 3 -6.26 0.27 0.33
C ILE A 3 -5.08 -0.66 0.61
N LEU A 4 -4.60 -1.36 -0.43
CA LEU A 4 -3.35 -2.13 -0.37
C LEU A 4 -2.23 -1.31 -1.01
N MET A 5 -1.19 -1.00 -0.22
CA MET A 5 0.01 -0.33 -0.72
C MET A 5 1.15 -1.32 -0.90
N TYR A 6 1.69 -1.36 -2.12
CA TYR A 6 2.81 -2.18 -2.55
C TYR A 6 4.14 -1.45 -2.41
N SER A 7 5.24 -2.21 -2.37
CA SER A 7 6.62 -1.72 -2.15
C SER A 7 6.80 -0.84 -0.91
N VAL A 8 6.04 -1.11 0.16
CA VAL A 8 6.15 -0.36 1.42
C VAL A 8 7.04 -1.09 2.41
N TYR A 9 8.15 -0.45 2.76
CA TYR A 9 9.08 -0.93 3.79
C TYR A 9 8.78 -0.27 5.14
N ASP A 10 9.38 -0.81 6.21
CA ASP A 10 9.09 -0.33 7.56
C ASP A 10 9.48 1.15 7.79
N PHE A 11 10.43 1.67 7.01
CA PHE A 11 10.81 3.08 7.08
C PHE A 11 9.77 4.01 6.44
N ASP A 12 8.97 3.54 5.48
CA ASP A 12 7.95 4.34 4.78
C ASP A 12 6.72 4.57 5.67
N ARG A 13 6.35 3.57 6.48
CA ARG A 13 5.07 3.53 7.21
C ARG A 13 4.81 4.77 8.07
N PRO A 14 5.75 5.30 8.88
CA PRO A 14 5.49 6.47 9.71
C PRO A 14 5.09 7.72 8.88
N PHE A 15 5.67 7.88 7.70
CA PHE A 15 5.37 9.01 6.82
C PHE A 15 3.99 8.86 6.18
N ILE A 16 3.67 7.65 5.73
CA ILE A 16 2.38 7.32 5.13
C ILE A 16 1.25 7.47 6.17
N GLU A 17 1.42 6.88 7.35
CA GLU A 17 0.44 6.94 8.45
C GLU A 17 0.15 8.39 8.88
N ASN A 18 1.20 9.21 8.95
CA ASN A 18 1.04 10.64 9.24
C ASN A 18 0.27 11.38 8.14
N ALA A 19 0.54 11.10 6.86
CA ALA A 19 -0.08 11.76 5.72
C ALA A 19 -1.59 11.44 5.58
N ILE A 20 -2.01 10.22 5.91
CA ILE A 20 -3.41 9.80 5.75
C ILE A 20 -4.36 10.27 6.85
N HIS A 21 -3.82 10.74 7.99
CA HIS A 21 -4.60 11.20 9.15
C HIS A 21 -5.75 10.25 9.56
N GLY A 22 -5.55 8.94 9.42
CA GLY A 22 -6.54 7.91 9.77
C GLY A 22 -7.78 7.83 8.87
N LYS A 23 -7.81 8.51 7.72
CA LYS A 23 -8.98 8.54 6.81
C LYS A 23 -9.20 7.24 6.03
N HIS A 24 -8.15 6.43 5.89
CA HIS A 24 -8.16 5.19 5.11
C HIS A 24 -7.59 4.04 5.93
N GLN A 25 -8.09 2.83 5.67
CA GLN A 25 -7.53 1.61 6.23
C GLN A 25 -6.46 1.12 5.25
N LEU A 26 -5.20 1.17 5.66
CA LEU A 26 -4.08 0.74 4.84
C LEU A 26 -3.60 -0.65 5.27
N GLU A 27 -3.40 -1.52 4.30
CA GLU A 27 -2.56 -2.70 4.43
C GLU A 27 -1.34 -2.55 3.52
N TYR A 28 -0.24 -3.19 3.90
CA TYR A 28 1.06 -2.98 3.27
C TYR A 28 1.66 -4.31 2.81
N THR A 29 2.35 -4.28 1.68
CA THR A 29 3.20 -5.37 1.20
C THR A 29 4.53 -4.83 0.71
N GLN A 30 5.60 -5.59 0.92
CA GLN A 30 6.94 -5.29 0.38
C GLN A 30 7.13 -5.79 -1.06
N GLN A 31 6.16 -6.54 -1.59
CA GLN A 31 6.19 -6.96 -3.00
C GLN A 31 5.91 -5.76 -3.90
N ALA A 32 6.57 -5.70 -5.06
CA ALA A 32 6.25 -4.74 -6.11
C ALA A 32 4.96 -5.14 -6.83
N LEU A 33 4.17 -4.17 -7.27
CA LEU A 33 2.95 -4.38 -8.05
C LEU A 33 3.28 -4.84 -9.48
N ASN A 34 2.88 -6.06 -9.81
CA ASN A 34 2.95 -6.64 -11.14
C ASN A 34 1.86 -7.71 -11.33
N GLU A 35 1.80 -8.35 -12.50
CA GLU A 35 0.77 -9.34 -12.85
C GLU A 35 0.75 -10.55 -11.88
N ASP A 36 1.90 -10.97 -11.35
CA ASP A 36 2.02 -12.11 -10.45
C ASP A 36 1.61 -11.76 -9.00
N THR A 37 1.74 -10.49 -8.62
CA THR A 37 1.52 -9.99 -7.26
C THR A 37 0.20 -9.23 -7.11
N LEU A 38 -0.62 -9.15 -8.17
CA LEU A 38 -1.88 -8.41 -8.14
C LEU A 38 -2.98 -9.10 -7.33
N LYS A 39 -2.98 -10.44 -7.26
CA LYS A 39 -4.06 -11.23 -6.65
C LYS A 39 -4.44 -10.82 -5.21
N PRO A 40 -3.50 -10.49 -4.29
CA PRO A 40 -3.84 -10.02 -2.95
C PRO A 40 -4.65 -8.72 -2.91
N ALA A 41 -4.67 -7.93 -3.99
CA ALA A 41 -5.48 -6.71 -4.08
C ALA A 41 -6.98 -6.99 -4.30
N GLU A 42 -7.38 -8.22 -4.60
CA GLU A 42 -8.80 -8.57 -4.74
C GLU A 42 -9.56 -8.26 -3.43
N GLY A 43 -10.65 -7.51 -3.53
CA GLY A 43 -11.46 -7.08 -2.38
C GLY A 43 -11.01 -5.78 -1.71
N TYR A 44 -9.95 -5.14 -2.22
CA TYR A 44 -9.60 -3.76 -1.83
C TYR A 44 -10.33 -2.74 -2.70
N GLU A 45 -10.61 -1.56 -2.13
CA GLU A 45 -11.25 -0.45 -2.84
C GLU A 45 -10.24 0.39 -3.64
N GLY A 46 -8.95 0.22 -3.38
CA GLY A 46 -7.87 0.87 -4.12
C GLY A 46 -6.51 0.18 -3.90
N ILE A 47 -5.60 0.44 -4.82
CA ILE A 47 -4.20 0.00 -4.74
C ILE A 47 -3.26 1.18 -5.02
N CYS A 48 -2.07 1.13 -4.46
CA CYS A 48 -0.99 2.08 -4.71
C CYS A 48 0.34 1.33 -4.75
N GLU A 49 1.25 1.76 -5.62
CA GLU A 49 2.66 1.36 -5.62
C GLU A 49 3.49 2.49 -5.03
N ASN A 50 4.37 2.17 -4.06
CA ASN A 50 5.38 3.11 -3.59
C ASN A 50 6.63 3.01 -4.46
N GLU A 51 6.74 3.87 -5.46
CA GLU A 51 7.95 3.97 -6.27
C GLU A 51 8.99 4.84 -5.54
N LEU A 52 10.03 4.18 -5.01
CA LEU A 52 11.21 4.87 -4.49
C LEU A 52 11.97 5.48 -5.67
N ASN A 53 11.93 6.82 -5.80
CA ASN A 53 12.83 7.58 -6.67
C ASN A 53 14.20 7.76 -6.02
#